data_AF-A0A966B3J1-F1
#
_entry.id   AF-A0A966B3J1-F1
#
_cell.length_a   1.000
_cell.length_b   1.000
_cell.length_c   1.000
_cell.angle_alpha   90.00
_cell.angle_beta   90.00
_cell.angle_gamma   90.00
#
_symmetry.space_group_name_H-M   'P 1'
#
loop_
_entity.id
_entity.type
_entity.pdbx_description
1 polymer ?
#
loop_
_entity_poly.entity_id
_entity_poly.type
_entity_poly.pdbx_seq_one_letter_code
_entity_poly.pdbx_strand_id
1 'polypeptide(L)'
;MAGLFKRILSKFSREKFDWDELEETLISGDLGVQLSMQIIEALQEKRKSINPEDIIDACRSEIRSILPTDSIDITPSEEGPKVILVVGVNGTGKTTSSAKLAGLLKSKGHSVMLAAADTFRAAA
;
A
#
# COMPACT_ATOMS: atom_id res chain seq x y z
N MET A 1 -4.10 9.92 -6.90
CA MET A 1 -3.39 8.63 -7.07
C MET A 1 -3.06 8.24 -8.50
N ALA A 2 -3.83 8.61 -9.54
CA ALA A 2 -3.51 8.26 -10.93
C ALA A 2 -2.32 9.05 -11.57
N GLY A 3 -1.74 10.03 -10.88
CA GLY A 3 -0.74 10.95 -11.43
C GLY A 3 0.67 10.37 -11.56
N LEU A 4 1.09 9.53 -10.61
CA LEU A 4 2.44 8.93 -10.60
C LEU A 4 2.64 8.03 -11.82
N PHE A 5 1.73 7.07 -11.99
CA PHE A 5 1.77 6.12 -13.11
C PHE A 5 1.61 6.79 -14.48
N LYS A 6 0.79 7.83 -14.58
CA LYS A 6 0.63 8.60 -15.83
C LYS A 6 1.89 9.41 -16.17
N ARG A 7 2.56 9.99 -15.16
CA ARG A 7 3.85 10.69 -15.34
C ARG A 7 4.95 9.74 -15.77
N ILE A 8 5.03 8.57 -15.14
CA ILE A 8 5.89 7.45 -15.54
C ILE A 8 5.62 7.16 -17.03
N LEU A 9 4.44 6.68 -17.40
CA LEU A 9 4.08 6.29 -18.78
C LEU A 9 4.38 7.36 -19.85
N SER A 10 4.11 8.63 -19.58
CA SER A 10 4.31 9.72 -20.57
C SER A 10 5.76 10.02 -20.91
N LYS A 11 6.71 9.60 -20.07
CA LYS A 11 8.13 9.95 -20.20
C LYS A 11 9.00 8.81 -20.72
N PHE A 12 8.47 7.58 -20.75
CA PHE A 12 9.17 6.37 -21.21
C PHE A 12 9.18 6.17 -22.74
N SER A 13 8.69 7.12 -23.55
CA SER A 13 8.75 7.01 -25.02
C SER A 13 10.12 7.41 -25.64
N ARG A 14 11.21 7.43 -24.85
CA ARG A 14 12.56 7.81 -25.29
C ARG A 14 13.48 6.58 -25.41
N GLU A 15 14.39 6.59 -26.39
CA GLU A 15 15.31 5.48 -26.73
C GLU A 15 16.21 4.96 -25.58
N LYS A 16 16.39 5.75 -24.51
CA LYS A 16 17.17 5.37 -23.33
C LYS A 16 16.33 5.54 -22.07
N PHE A 17 16.17 4.45 -21.31
CA PHE A 17 15.51 4.45 -20.01
C PHE A 17 16.33 5.25 -18.99
N ASP A 18 15.69 6.20 -18.31
CA ASP A 18 16.29 7.05 -17.28
C ASP A 18 16.04 6.46 -15.88
N TRP A 19 17.11 5.90 -15.30
CA TRP A 19 17.05 5.24 -13.99
C TRP A 19 16.98 6.24 -12.84
N ASP A 20 17.65 7.38 -12.98
CA ASP A 20 17.70 8.44 -11.97
C ASP A 20 16.31 9.07 -11.83
N GLU A 21 15.61 9.26 -12.96
CA GLU A 21 14.23 9.76 -12.94
C GLU A 21 13.25 8.76 -12.30
N LEU A 22 13.42 7.45 -12.53
CA LEU A 22 12.59 6.44 -11.87
C LEU A 22 12.84 6.46 -10.35
N GLU A 23 14.10 6.54 -9.91
CA GLU A 23 14.45 6.64 -8.50
C GLU A 23 13.80 7.87 -7.85
N GLU A 24 13.96 9.06 -8.43
CA GLU A 24 13.34 10.29 -7.92
C GLU A 24 11.82 10.13 -7.81
N THR A 25 11.22 9.48 -8.81
CA THR A 25 9.78 9.22 -8.85
C THR A 25 9.35 8.29 -7.71
N LEU A 26 10.07 7.20 -7.44
CA LEU A 26 9.78 6.26 -6.35
C LEU A 26 9.97 6.93 -4.98
N ILE A 27 11.04 7.72 -4.79
CA ILE A 27 11.28 8.47 -3.55
C ILE A 27 10.17 9.49 -3.31
N SER A 28 9.77 10.25 -4.34
CA SER A 28 8.65 11.20 -4.25
C SER A 28 7.31 10.52 -3.96
N GLY A 29 7.22 9.21 -4.20
CA GLY A 29 6.10 8.34 -3.90
C GLY A 29 6.08 7.78 -2.47
N ASP A 30 6.96 8.26 -1.58
CA ASP A 30 7.05 7.85 -0.17
C ASP A 30 7.63 6.43 0.06
N LEU A 31 8.34 5.86 -0.92
CA LEU A 31 9.01 4.55 -0.75
C LEU A 31 10.34 4.65 0.02
N GLY A 32 10.93 5.84 0.11
CA GLY A 32 12.25 6.06 0.71
C GLY A 32 13.41 5.57 -0.16
N VAL A 33 14.63 5.99 0.20
CA VAL A 33 15.84 5.78 -0.63
C VAL A 33 16.21 4.30 -0.72
N GLN A 34 16.29 3.59 0.41
CA GLN A 34 16.77 2.19 0.41
C GLN A 34 15.87 1.29 -0.45
N LEU A 35 14.54 1.40 -0.28
CA LEU A 35 13.59 0.57 -1.03
C LEU A 35 13.58 0.94 -2.52
N SER A 36 13.71 2.23 -2.84
CA SER A 36 13.79 2.68 -4.23
C SER A 36 15.01 2.09 -4.92
N MET A 37 16.19 2.18 -4.30
CA MET A 37 17.42 1.56 -4.82
C MET A 37 17.27 0.04 -5.03
N GLN A 38 16.70 -0.68 -4.06
CA GLN A 38 16.46 -2.12 -4.18
C GLN A 38 15.58 -2.46 -5.39
N ILE A 39 14.52 -1.67 -5.63
CA ILE A 39 13.65 -1.84 -6.80
C ILE A 39 14.43 -1.56 -8.09
N ILE A 40 15.23 -0.49 -8.14
CA ILE A 40 16.05 -0.14 -9.31
C ILE A 40 17.04 -1.25 -9.65
N GLU A 41 17.78 -1.76 -8.67
CA GLU A 41 18.75 -2.84 -8.85
C GLU A 41 18.09 -4.10 -9.43
N ALA A 42 16.97 -4.52 -8.85
CA ALA A 42 16.20 -5.67 -9.33
C ALA A 42 15.71 -5.48 -10.79
N LEU A 43 15.32 -4.25 -11.17
CA LEU A 43 14.91 -3.93 -12.52
C LEU A 43 16.07 -3.90 -13.51
N GLN A 44 17.24 -3.40 -13.10
CA GLN A 44 18.44 -3.39 -13.92
C GLN A 44 18.94 -4.80 -14.23
N GLU A 45 18.83 -5.73 -13.29
CA GLU A 45 19.12 -7.15 -13.51
C GLU A 45 18.16 -7.77 -14.54
N LYS A 46 16.85 -7.52 -14.37
CA LYS A 46 15.80 -8.01 -15.28
C LYS A 46 15.86 -7.37 -16.66
N ARG A 47 16.41 -6.17 -16.81
CA ARG A 47 16.57 -5.46 -18.09
C ARG A 47 17.29 -6.30 -19.14
N LYS A 48 18.19 -7.20 -18.73
CA LYS A 48 18.92 -8.08 -19.66
C LYS A 48 18.00 -9.09 -20.38
N SER A 49 16.79 -9.30 -19.89
CA SER A 49 15.86 -10.33 -20.37
C SER A 49 14.47 -9.81 -20.74
N ILE A 50 14.20 -8.50 -20.63
CA ILE A 50 12.89 -7.90 -20.93
C ILE A 50 13.00 -6.80 -21.99
N ASN A 51 11.93 -6.59 -22.77
CA ASN A 51 11.91 -5.47 -23.71
C ASN A 51 11.80 -4.14 -22.94
N PRO A 52 12.32 -3.03 -23.51
CA PRO A 52 12.20 -1.70 -22.89
C PRO A 52 10.75 -1.29 -22.57
N GLU A 53 9.79 -1.80 -23.34
CA GLU A 53 8.35 -1.54 -23.19
C GLU A 53 7.76 -2.20 -21.93
N ASP A 54 8.36 -3.30 -21.46
CA ASP A 54 7.84 -4.15 -20.38
C ASP A 54 8.33 -3.71 -18.98
N ILE A 55 9.21 -2.71 -18.92
CA ILE A 55 9.88 -2.30 -17.67
C ILE A 55 8.92 -1.75 -16.61
N ILE A 56 7.80 -1.17 -17.03
CA ILE A 56 6.76 -0.67 -16.11
C ILE A 56 6.03 -1.82 -15.44
N ASP A 57 5.73 -2.88 -16.20
CA ASP A 57 5.12 -4.09 -15.64
C ASP A 57 6.10 -4.86 -14.76
N ALA A 58 7.39 -4.88 -15.13
CA ALA A 58 8.44 -5.38 -14.25
C ALA A 58 8.53 -4.59 -12.94
N CYS A 59 8.48 -3.25 -12.99
CA CYS A 59 8.48 -2.38 -11.81
C CYS A 59 7.25 -2.62 -10.93
N ARG A 60 6.07 -2.77 -11.55
CA ARG A 60 4.83 -3.10 -10.83
C ARG A 60 4.93 -4.45 -10.14
N SER A 61 5.51 -5.45 -10.82
CA SER A 61 5.71 -6.78 -10.25
C SER A 61 6.66 -6.73 -9.06
N GLU A 62 7.73 -5.93 -9.15
CA GLU A 62 8.71 -5.79 -8.07
C GLU A 62 8.11 -5.11 -6.83
N ILE A 63 7.35 -4.03 -7.03
CA ILE A 63 6.63 -3.37 -5.93
C ILE A 63 5.63 -4.35 -5.29
N ARG A 64 4.92 -5.16 -6.10
CA ARG A 64 3.97 -6.16 -5.59
C ARG A 64 4.64 -7.27 -4.79
N SER A 65 5.82 -7.74 -5.17
CA SER A 65 6.52 -8.79 -4.42
C SER A 65 7.00 -8.34 -3.04
N ILE A 66 7.15 -7.03 -2.83
CA ILE A 66 7.48 -6.43 -1.52
C ILE A 66 6.26 -6.38 -0.61
N LEU A 67 5.05 -6.25 -1.18
CA LEU A 67 3.81 -6.14 -0.40
C LEU A 67 3.41 -7.51 0.16
N PRO A 68 2.97 -7.58 1.43
CA PRO A 68 2.44 -8.82 1.99
C PRO A 68 1.23 -9.29 1.19
N THR A 69 1.19 -10.59 0.88
CA THR A 69 0.12 -11.22 0.11
C THR A 69 -0.96 -11.82 0.99
N ASP A 70 -0.69 -11.95 2.30
CA ASP A 70 -1.62 -12.52 3.25
C ASP A 70 -2.80 -11.59 3.49
N SER A 71 -4.01 -12.10 3.21
CA SER A 71 -5.25 -11.45 3.63
C SER A 71 -5.72 -12.05 4.96
N ILE A 72 -5.91 -11.22 5.97
CA ILE A 72 -6.58 -11.64 7.20
C ILE A 72 -8.08 -11.51 7.00
N ASP A 73 -8.81 -12.63 7.03
CA ASP A 73 -10.26 -12.58 7.06
C ASP A 73 -10.75 -12.30 8.49
N ILE A 74 -11.65 -11.33 8.59
CA ILE A 74 -12.17 -10.85 9.86
C ILE A 74 -13.55 -11.47 10.04
N THR A 75 -13.56 -12.74 10.42
CA THR A 75 -14.76 -13.50 10.75
C THR A 75 -14.96 -13.59 12.27
N PRO A 76 -16.21 -13.68 12.77
CA PRO A 76 -16.50 -13.98 14.16
C PRO A 76 -15.83 -15.28 14.63
N SER A 77 -15.49 -15.38 15.92
CA SER A 77 -14.95 -16.61 16.52
C SER A 77 -16.10 -17.57 16.86
N GLU A 78 -15.85 -18.87 16.87
CA GLU A 78 -16.82 -19.87 17.35
C GLU A 78 -17.04 -19.79 18.87
N GLU A 79 -16.05 -19.31 19.60
CA GLU A 79 -16.05 -19.24 21.08
C GLU A 79 -16.57 -17.89 21.62
N GLY A 80 -17.04 -16.98 20.75
CA GLY A 80 -17.56 -15.67 21.17
C GLY A 80 -17.24 -14.52 20.20
N PRO A 81 -17.41 -13.25 20.64
CA PRO A 81 -17.13 -12.10 19.79
C PRO A 81 -15.63 -12.01 19.46
N LYS A 82 -15.30 -11.79 18.18
CA LYS A 82 -13.93 -11.43 17.80
C LYS A 82 -13.67 -9.98 18.20
N VAL A 83 -12.66 -9.77 19.07
CA VAL A 83 -12.26 -8.43 19.55
C VAL A 83 -11.10 -7.91 18.71
N ILE A 84 -11.24 -6.68 18.21
CA ILE A 84 -10.22 -6.01 17.38
C ILE A 84 -9.83 -4.71 18.07
N LEU A 85 -8.55 -4.59 18.43
CA LEU A 85 -7.98 -3.36 18.98
C LEU A 85 -7.20 -2.63 17.90
N VAL A 86 -7.60 -1.38 17.60
CA VAL A 86 -6.91 -0.54 16.61
C VAL A 86 -5.91 0.38 17.31
N VAL A 87 -4.62 0.15 17.05
CA VAL A 87 -3.51 0.91 17.64
C VAL A 87 -2.75 1.70 16.57
N GLY A 88 -2.06 2.76 16.98
CA GLY A 88 -1.27 3.61 16.09
C GLY A 88 -1.03 5.01 16.64
N VAL A 89 -0.14 5.77 16.02
CA VAL A 89 0.21 7.13 16.46
C VAL A 89 -0.91 8.14 16.21
N ASN A 90 -0.75 9.37 16.72
CA ASN A 90 -1.75 10.42 16.56
C ASN A 90 -1.92 10.82 15.09
N GLY A 91 -3.16 11.06 14.67
CA GLY A 91 -3.46 11.53 13.31
C GLY A 91 -3.51 10.47 12.20
N THR A 92 -3.22 9.19 12.48
CA THR A 92 -3.20 8.12 11.45
C THR A 92 -4.57 7.58 11.03
N GLY A 93 -5.66 8.21 11.50
CA GLY A 93 -7.02 7.83 11.10
C GLY A 93 -7.64 6.65 11.86
N LYS A 94 -7.12 6.27 13.04
CA LYS A 94 -7.64 5.15 13.88
C LYS A 94 -9.18 5.12 14.00
N THR A 95 -9.80 6.19 14.51
CA THR A 95 -11.26 6.29 14.69
C THR A 95 -12.01 6.13 13.37
N THR A 96 -11.53 6.78 12.30
CA THR A 96 -12.11 6.69 10.96
C THR A 96 -11.99 5.27 10.39
N SER A 97 -10.85 4.62 10.58
CA SER A 97 -10.61 3.23 10.15
C SER A 97 -11.48 2.25 10.92
N SER A 98 -11.67 2.43 12.24
CA SER A 98 -12.60 1.63 13.05
C SER A 98 -14.04 1.76 12.55
N ALA A 99 -14.49 2.98 12.23
CA ALA A 99 -15.83 3.20 11.67
C ALA A 99 -16.00 2.56 10.28
N LYS A 100 -15.00 2.67 9.40
CA LYS A 100 -15.00 2.03 8.08
C LYS A 100 -15.03 0.51 8.20
N LEU A 101 -14.22 -0.07 9.09
CA LEU A 101 -14.18 -1.50 9.34
C LEU A 101 -15.54 -2.00 9.89
N ALA A 102 -16.14 -1.27 10.83
CA ALA A 102 -17.47 -1.60 11.34
C ALA A 102 -18.53 -1.57 10.23
N GLY A 103 -18.50 -0.56 9.36
CA GLY A 103 -19.38 -0.48 8.18
C GLY A 103 -19.19 -1.66 7.23
N LEU A 104 -17.95 -2.03 6.93
CA LEU A 104 -17.61 -3.18 6.11
C LEU A 104 -18.16 -4.48 6.71
N LEU A 105 -17.90 -4.75 8.00
CA LEU A 105 -18.35 -5.96 8.68
C LEU A 105 -19.89 -6.04 8.76
N LYS A 106 -20.55 -4.91 9.01
CA LYS A 106 -22.01 -4.82 8.99
C LYS A 106 -22.58 -5.11 7.60
N SER A 107 -21.93 -4.60 6.54
CA SER A 107 -22.34 -4.89 5.15
C SER A 107 -22.18 -6.37 4.76
N LYS A 108 -21.27 -7.08 5.44
CA LYS A 108 -21.11 -8.54 5.33
C LYS A 108 -22.09 -9.33 6.22
N GLY A 109 -23.00 -8.66 6.92
CA GLY A 109 -24.05 -9.30 7.74
C GLY A 109 -23.62 -9.62 9.18
N HIS A 110 -22.44 -9.19 9.64
CA HIS A 110 -22.01 -9.43 11.01
C HIS A 110 -22.66 -8.47 12.02
N SER A 111 -22.90 -8.96 13.23
CA SER A 111 -23.20 -8.10 14.39
C SER A 111 -21.93 -7.39 14.83
N VAL A 112 -22.01 -6.07 15.04
CA VAL A 112 -20.85 -5.22 15.33
C VAL A 112 -21.16 -4.31 16.51
N MET A 113 -20.22 -4.21 17.44
CA MET A 113 -20.20 -3.25 18.53
C MET A 113 -18.91 -2.43 18.46
N LEU A 114 -19.03 -1.10 18.59
CA LEU A 114 -17.88 -0.19 18.70
C LEU A 114 -17.73 0.27 20.14
N ALA A 115 -16.49 0.29 20.63
CA ALA A 115 -16.13 0.82 21.94
C ALA A 115 -15.07 1.91 21.77
N ALA A 116 -15.33 3.10 22.28
CA ALA A 116 -14.36 4.20 22.29
C ALA A 116 -13.31 3.95 23.38
N ALA A 117 -12.05 3.76 22.97
CA ALA A 117 -10.93 3.49 23.87
C ALA A 117 -9.90 4.65 23.91
N ASP A 118 -10.11 5.70 23.13
CA ASP A 118 -9.28 6.91 23.15
C ASP A 118 -9.89 7.93 24.13
N THR A 119 -9.34 8.00 25.33
CA THR A 119 -9.82 8.89 26.40
C THR A 119 -9.03 10.21 26.49
N PHE A 120 -7.97 10.36 25.69
CA PHE A 120 -7.08 11.53 25.78
C PHE A 120 -7.50 12.62 24.79
N ARG A 121 -7.94 12.25 23.59
CA ARG A 121 -8.38 13.22 22.60
C ARG A 121 -9.87 13.54 22.81
N ALA A 122 -10.20 14.83 22.94
CA ALA A 122 -11.58 15.27 23.04
C ALA A 122 -12.41 14.83 21.81
N ALA A 123 -13.67 14.43 22.04
CA ALA A 123 -14.62 13.97 21.02
C ALA A 123 -14.12 12.78 20.16
N ALA A 124 -13.34 11.87 20.76
CA ALA A 124 -12.83 10.67 20.11
C ALA A 124 -13.82 9.50 20.06
#